data_AF-A0A2T7M5P0-F1
#
_entry.id   AF-A0A2T7M5P0-F1
#
_cell.length_a   1.000
_cell.length_b   1.000
_cell.length_c   1.000
_cell.angle_alpha   90.00
_cell.angle_beta   90.00
_cell.angle_gamma   90.00
#
_symmetry.space_group_name_H-M   'P 1'
#
loop_
_entity.id
_entity.type
_entity.pdbx_description
1 polymer ?
#
loop_
_entity_poly.entity_id
_entity_poly.type
_entity_poly.pdbx_seq_one_letter_code
_entity_poly.pdbx_strand_id
1 'polypeptide(L)'
;MIVVYTPAGGEPEQYDAKSLLTSEASIVARTVDMKWPEIKAGLVDEDLDAMRGVVWVLKKRAQPTLRFGEFDPGVDEMVTRYDKDEAEAWFDAAFHLVGVDPKTTAERVATALREAAPDSVADLEHALAYIEQRRAEVEADGGKGPEPEAQAETSAPARKTSAKRTSQT
;
A
#
# COMPACT_ATOMS: atom_id res chain seq x y z
N MET A 1 -2.91 0.47 -3.18
CA MET A 1 -1.79 0.47 -4.14
C MET A 1 -2.37 0.48 -5.54
N ILE A 2 -1.88 1.40 -6.36
CA ILE A 2 -2.17 1.50 -7.78
C ILE A 2 -0.98 0.92 -8.55
N VAL A 3 -1.23 0.04 -9.52
CA VAL A 3 -0.21 -0.38 -10.49
C VAL A 3 -0.34 0.53 -11.71
N VAL A 4 0.74 1.23 -12.06
CA VAL A 4 0.84 2.03 -13.28
C VAL A 4 1.56 1.21 -14.32
N TYR A 5 0.87 0.85 -15.39
CA TYR A 5 1.42 0.13 -16.54
C TYR A 5 1.58 1.09 -17.71
N THR A 6 2.81 1.28 -18.19
CA THR A 6 3.14 2.10 -19.36
C THR A 6 3.65 1.18 -20.48
N PRO A 7 2.78 0.78 -21.43
CA PRO A 7 3.22 -0.01 -22.58
C PRO A 7 4.31 0.71 -23.37
N ALA A 8 5.21 -0.03 -24.02
CA ALA A 8 6.18 0.55 -24.96
C ALA A 8 5.52 1.48 -25.99
N GLY A 9 5.80 2.78 -25.87
CA GLY A 9 5.28 3.83 -26.76
C GLY A 9 3.79 4.14 -26.58
N GLY A 10 3.16 3.65 -25.50
CA GLY A 10 1.79 3.94 -25.11
C GLY A 10 1.69 4.96 -23.98
N GLU A 11 0.46 5.36 -23.69
CA GLU A 11 0.16 6.21 -22.53
C GLU A 11 0.10 5.36 -21.24
N PRO A 12 0.48 5.93 -20.08
CA PRO A 12 0.34 5.25 -18.80
C PRO A 12 -1.12 4.89 -18.48
N GLU A 13 -1.32 3.65 -18.04
CA GLU A 13 -2.61 3.12 -17.61
C GLU A 13 -2.57 2.82 -16.09
N GLN A 14 -3.61 3.19 -15.35
CA GLN A 14 -3.66 2.99 -13.89
C GLN A 14 -4.65 1.89 -13.48
N TYR A 15 -4.20 1.02 -12.59
CA TYR A 15 -4.95 -0.15 -12.12
C TYR A 15 -4.99 -0.22 -10.60
N ASP A 16 -6.16 0.02 -10.01
CA ASP A 16 -6.34 -0.08 -8.56
C ASP A 16 -6.52 -1.52 -8.10
N ALA A 17 -5.55 -2.04 -7.34
CA ALA A 17 -5.61 -3.38 -6.78
C ALA A 17 -6.75 -3.54 -5.74
N LYS A 18 -7.18 -2.46 -5.07
CA LYS A 18 -8.32 -2.48 -4.13
C LYS A 18 -9.65 -2.68 -4.86
N SER A 19 -9.71 -2.41 -6.17
CA SER A 19 -10.91 -2.61 -6.99
C SER A 19 -11.15 -4.07 -7.40
N LEU A 20 -10.23 -4.99 -7.08
CA LEU A 20 -10.38 -6.42 -7.36
C LEU A 20 -11.55 -7.01 -6.55
N LEU A 21 -12.38 -7.78 -7.24
CA LEU A 21 -13.37 -8.65 -6.62
C LEU A 21 -12.68 -9.88 -6.00
N THR A 22 -13.31 -10.51 -5.02
CA THR A 22 -12.77 -11.74 -4.39
C THR A 22 -12.49 -12.86 -5.41
N SER A 23 -13.34 -13.02 -6.42
CA SER A 23 -13.16 -13.99 -7.49
C SER A 23 -11.95 -13.67 -8.35
N GLU A 24 -11.73 -12.40 -8.65
CA GLU A 24 -10.59 -11.89 -9.41
C GLU A 24 -9.28 -12.06 -8.64
N ALA A 25 -9.24 -11.68 -7.36
CA ALA A 25 -8.10 -11.93 -6.47
C ALA A 25 -7.75 -13.43 -6.39
N SER A 26 -8.76 -14.30 -6.35
CA SER A 26 -8.56 -15.76 -6.39
C SER A 26 -7.99 -16.24 -7.73
N ILE A 27 -8.36 -15.61 -8.84
CA ILE A 27 -7.78 -15.89 -10.16
C ILE A 27 -6.32 -15.46 -10.20
N VAL A 28 -5.98 -14.26 -9.73
CA VAL A 28 -4.60 -13.78 -9.62
C VAL A 28 -3.76 -14.80 -8.83
N ALA A 29 -4.19 -15.11 -7.60
CA ALA A 29 -3.49 -16.03 -6.70
C ALA A 29 -3.14 -17.38 -7.34
N ARG A 30 -4.08 -17.99 -8.06
CA ARG A 30 -3.82 -19.26 -8.76
C ARG A 30 -2.94 -19.11 -10.00
N THR A 31 -2.97 -17.95 -10.65
CA THR A 31 -2.25 -17.73 -11.91
C THR A 31 -0.76 -17.51 -11.66
N VAL A 32 -0.42 -16.80 -10.59
CA VAL A 32 0.98 -16.50 -10.21
C VAL A 32 1.51 -17.40 -9.10
N ASP A 33 0.72 -18.39 -8.66
CA ASP A 33 1.05 -19.33 -7.59
C ASP A 33 1.47 -18.67 -6.26
N MET A 34 0.77 -17.59 -5.89
CA MET A 34 0.99 -16.85 -4.65
C MET A 34 -0.30 -16.74 -3.85
N LYS A 35 -0.21 -16.72 -2.52
CA LYS A 35 -1.36 -16.40 -1.67
C LYS A 35 -1.64 -14.90 -1.72
N TRP A 36 -2.90 -14.52 -1.50
CA TRP A 36 -3.30 -13.12 -1.51
C TRP A 36 -2.48 -12.19 -0.60
N PRO A 37 -2.10 -12.57 0.64
CA PRO A 37 -1.21 -11.75 1.45
C PRO A 37 0.18 -11.53 0.83
N GLU A 38 0.73 -12.53 0.15
CA GLU A 38 2.02 -12.46 -0.54
C GLU A 38 1.92 -11.53 -1.75
N ILE A 39 0.82 -11.59 -2.51
CA ILE A 39 0.55 -10.65 -3.61
C ILE A 39 0.50 -9.21 -3.10
N LYS A 40 -0.21 -8.95 -2.00
CA LYS A 40 -0.28 -7.60 -1.43
C LYS A 40 1.08 -7.08 -0.98
N ALA A 41 1.92 -7.93 -0.40
CA ALA A 41 3.29 -7.57 -0.05
C ALA A 41 4.13 -7.32 -1.31
N GLY A 42 4.00 -8.19 -2.32
CA GLY A 42 4.66 -8.03 -3.61
C GLY A 42 4.30 -6.72 -4.31
N LEU A 43 3.07 -6.20 -4.17
CA LEU A 43 2.71 -4.87 -4.68
C LEU A 43 3.45 -3.73 -3.98
N VAL A 44 3.92 -3.90 -2.74
CA VAL A 44 4.73 -2.90 -2.04
C VAL A 44 6.19 -2.98 -2.50
N ASP A 45 6.67 -4.20 -2.75
CA ASP A 45 8.06 -4.48 -3.15
C ASP A 45 8.26 -4.49 -4.68
N GLU A 46 7.24 -4.09 -5.46
CA GLU A 46 7.21 -4.13 -6.93
C GLU A 46 7.55 -5.50 -7.53
N ASP A 47 7.04 -6.58 -6.93
CA ASP A 47 7.13 -7.94 -7.46
C ASP A 47 6.43 -8.04 -8.82
N LEU A 48 7.19 -8.47 -9.84
CA LEU A 48 6.73 -8.49 -11.23
C LEU A 48 5.53 -9.41 -11.43
N ASP A 49 5.50 -10.57 -10.78
CA ASP A 49 4.41 -11.52 -10.92
C ASP A 49 3.14 -11.01 -10.23
N ALA A 50 3.27 -10.42 -9.04
CA ALA A 50 2.17 -9.78 -8.33
C ALA A 50 1.54 -8.65 -9.15
N MET A 51 2.36 -7.71 -9.66
CA MET A 51 1.90 -6.59 -10.49
C MET A 51 1.25 -7.09 -11.78
N ARG A 52 1.92 -7.99 -12.51
CA ARG A 52 1.44 -8.56 -13.77
C ARG A 52 0.09 -9.26 -13.58
N GLY A 53 -0.03 -10.08 -12.53
CA GLY A 53 -1.24 -10.81 -12.22
C GLY A 53 -2.44 -9.90 -11.98
N VAL A 54 -2.26 -8.83 -11.19
CA VAL A 54 -3.30 -7.84 -10.90
C VAL A 54 -3.75 -7.10 -12.16
N VAL A 55 -2.79 -6.54 -12.91
CA VAL A 55 -3.10 -5.78 -14.13
C VAL A 55 -3.78 -6.67 -15.18
N TRP A 56 -3.27 -7.89 -15.39
CA TRP A 56 -3.87 -8.84 -16.32
C TRP A 56 -5.35 -9.11 -16.00
N VAL A 57 -5.67 -9.44 -14.75
CA VAL A 57 -7.06 -9.72 -14.35
C VAL A 57 -7.96 -8.50 -14.55
N LEU A 58 -7.49 -7.30 -14.24
CA LEU A 58 -8.27 -6.08 -14.44
C LEU A 58 -8.45 -5.76 -15.94
N LYS A 59 -7.41 -5.92 -16.77
CA LYS A 59 -7.51 -5.78 -18.23
C LYS A 59 -8.54 -6.73 -18.85
N LYS A 60 -8.70 -7.94 -18.28
CA LYS A 60 -9.72 -8.89 -18.76
C LYS A 60 -11.16 -8.39 -18.65
N ARG A 61 -11.45 -7.37 -17.83
CA ARG A 61 -12.79 -6.74 -17.79
C ARG A 61 -13.14 -6.11 -19.15
N ALA A 62 -12.17 -5.47 -19.80
CA ALA A 62 -12.32 -4.89 -21.12
C ALA A 62 -11.96 -5.86 -22.25
N GLN A 63 -11.07 -6.83 -21.98
CA GLN A 63 -10.58 -7.81 -22.96
C GLN A 63 -10.71 -9.25 -22.44
N PRO A 64 -11.93 -9.84 -22.40
CA PRO A 64 -12.17 -11.13 -21.74
C PRO A 64 -11.36 -12.31 -22.28
N THR A 65 -10.92 -12.23 -23.54
CA THR A 65 -10.14 -13.26 -24.22
C THR A 65 -8.64 -13.19 -23.94
N LEU A 66 -8.14 -12.13 -23.30
CA LEU A 66 -6.72 -11.92 -23.01
C LEU A 66 -6.17 -13.06 -22.13
N ARG A 67 -5.17 -13.78 -22.65
CA ARG A 67 -4.50 -14.85 -21.90
C ARG A 67 -3.36 -14.29 -21.07
N PHE A 68 -3.05 -14.93 -19.95
CA PHE A 68 -1.99 -14.46 -19.06
C PHE A 68 -0.62 -14.39 -19.75
N GLY A 69 -0.26 -15.43 -20.51
CA GLY A 69 0.99 -15.47 -21.28
C GLY A 69 1.04 -14.52 -22.48
N GLU A 70 -0.08 -13.90 -22.87
CA GLU A 70 -0.11 -12.84 -23.90
C GLU A 70 0.10 -11.45 -23.30
N PHE A 71 -0.14 -11.29 -21.99
CA PHE A 71 0.14 -10.08 -21.26
C PHE A 71 1.51 -10.19 -20.59
N ASP A 72 2.55 -9.75 -21.30
CA ASP A 72 3.96 -9.86 -20.89
C ASP A 72 4.64 -8.48 -20.93
N PRO A 73 4.34 -7.60 -19.97
CA PRO A 73 4.94 -6.27 -19.91
C PRO A 73 6.45 -6.36 -19.66
N GLY A 74 7.19 -5.37 -20.15
CA GLY A 74 8.61 -5.21 -19.86
C GLY A 74 8.87 -4.98 -18.35
N VAL A 75 10.07 -5.30 -17.90
CA VAL A 75 10.47 -5.20 -16.47
C VAL A 75 10.26 -3.79 -15.91
N ASP A 76 10.52 -2.76 -16.72
CA ASP A 76 10.39 -1.36 -16.33
C ASP A 76 9.06 -0.72 -16.80
N GLU A 77 8.13 -1.50 -17.36
CA GLU A 77 6.84 -0.99 -17.85
C GLU A 77 5.78 -0.94 -16.75
N MET A 78 6.04 -1.49 -15.57
CA MET A 78 5.12 -1.47 -14.43
C MET A 78 5.80 -0.96 -13.19
N VAL A 79 5.11 -0.07 -12.48
CA VAL A 79 5.53 0.44 -11.19
C VAL A 79 4.31 0.55 -10.27
N THR A 80 4.53 0.59 -8.98
CA THR A 80 3.45 0.80 -8.01
C THR A 80 3.47 2.19 -7.41
N ARG A 81 2.29 2.70 -7.12
CA ARG A 81 2.09 4.01 -6.52
C ARG A 81 1.10 3.90 -5.38
N TYR A 82 1.34 4.64 -4.31
CA TYR A 82 0.37 4.79 -3.24
C TYR A 82 -0.90 5.43 -3.77
N ASP A 83 -2.04 4.83 -3.39
CA ASP A 83 -3.30 5.55 -3.52
C ASP A 83 -3.41 6.64 -2.46
N LYS A 84 -4.49 7.42 -2.54
CA LYS A 84 -4.73 8.57 -1.67
C LYS A 84 -4.59 8.23 -0.18
N ASP A 85 -5.29 7.20 0.29
CA ASP A 85 -5.33 6.87 1.72
C ASP A 85 -3.96 6.35 2.20
N GLU A 86 -3.26 5.59 1.35
CA GLU A 86 -1.92 5.08 1.65
C GLU A 86 -0.88 6.21 1.69
N ALA A 87 -0.98 7.18 0.78
CA ALA A 87 -0.11 8.35 0.75
C ALA A 87 -0.30 9.21 2.01
N GLU A 88 -1.55 9.49 2.40
CA GLU A 88 -1.84 10.22 3.64
C GLU A 88 -1.27 9.51 4.87
N ALA A 89 -1.47 8.20 5.00
CA ALA A 89 -0.92 7.41 6.11
C ALA A 89 0.62 7.43 6.14
N TRP A 90 1.27 7.37 4.97
CA TRP A 90 2.72 7.49 4.86
C TRP A 90 3.22 8.87 5.29
N PHE A 91 2.54 9.94 4.85
CA PHE A 91 2.87 11.32 5.22
C PHE A 91 2.68 11.56 6.72
N ASP A 92 1.59 11.09 7.31
CA ASP A 92 1.35 11.16 8.74
C ASP A 92 2.45 10.47 9.55
N ALA A 93 2.85 9.26 9.13
CA ALA A 93 3.95 8.55 9.76
C ALA A 93 5.27 9.33 9.69
N ALA A 94 5.54 10.03 8.58
CA ALA A 94 6.72 10.86 8.42
C ALA A 94 6.67 12.11 9.32
N PHE A 95 5.52 12.78 9.42
CA PHE A 95 5.36 13.96 10.29
C PHE A 95 5.39 13.60 11.79
N HIS A 96 5.03 12.38 12.18
CA HIS A 96 5.22 11.90 13.56
C HIS A 96 6.70 11.85 14.00
N LEU A 97 7.66 11.90 13.08
CA LEU A 97 9.09 11.94 13.41
C LEU A 97 9.57 13.35 13.79
N VAL A 98 8.77 14.39 13.55
CA VAL A 98 9.10 15.76 13.93
C VAL A 98 9.17 15.85 15.45
N GLY A 99 10.27 16.40 15.96
CA GLY A 99 10.52 16.52 17.40
C GLY A 99 11.08 15.27 18.08
N VAL A 100 11.17 14.12 17.38
CA VAL A 100 11.87 12.92 17.87
C VAL A 100 13.39 13.11 17.82
N ASP A 101 13.90 13.68 16.72
CA ASP A 101 15.28 14.16 16.58
C ASP A 101 15.27 15.69 16.44
N PRO A 102 16.10 16.44 17.20
CA PRO A 102 16.25 17.88 17.06
C PRO A 102 16.52 18.39 15.63
N LYS A 103 17.04 17.53 14.75
CA LYS A 103 17.31 17.86 13.34
C LYS A 103 16.12 17.62 12.41
N THR A 104 15.08 16.93 12.87
CA THR A 104 13.89 16.60 12.09
C THR A 104 12.83 17.66 12.32
N THR A 105 12.83 18.68 11.45
CA THR A 105 11.84 19.76 11.45
C THR A 105 10.70 19.46 10.47
N ALA A 106 9.54 20.10 10.68
CA ALA A 106 8.39 19.98 9.78
C ALA A 106 8.75 20.35 8.33
N GLU A 107 9.50 21.45 8.13
CA GLU A 107 9.94 21.86 6.79
C GLU A 107 10.87 20.82 6.13
N ARG A 108 11.77 20.19 6.90
CA ARG A 108 12.66 19.16 6.38
C ARG A 108 11.89 17.93 5.93
N VAL A 109 10.91 17.49 6.73
CA VAL A 109 10.01 16.38 6.38
C VAL A 109 9.20 16.74 5.13
N ALA A 110 8.55 17.91 5.12
CA ALA A 110 7.75 18.37 3.99
C ALA A 110 8.56 18.49 2.68
N THR A 111 9.84 18.91 2.77
CA THR A 111 10.74 18.97 1.61
C THR A 111 11.03 17.55 1.08
N ALA A 112 11.44 16.63 1.96
CA ALA A 112 11.74 15.26 1.57
C ALA A 112 10.51 14.54 0.97
N LEU A 113 9.32 14.75 1.53
CA LEU A 113 8.08 14.18 0.99
C LEU A 113 7.72 14.77 -0.38
N ARG A 114 7.89 16.08 -0.58
CA ARG A 114 7.67 16.73 -1.89
C ARG A 114 8.61 16.20 -2.96
N GLU A 115 9.86 15.92 -2.61
CA GLU A 115 10.85 15.33 -3.53
C GLU A 115 10.50 13.88 -3.89
N ALA A 116 9.99 13.09 -2.94
CA ALA A 116 9.65 11.69 -3.17
C ALA A 116 8.27 11.48 -3.83
N ALA A 117 7.32 12.40 -3.65
CA ALA A 117 5.94 12.25 -4.09
C ALA A 117 5.77 11.93 -5.60
N PRO A 118 6.45 12.60 -6.56
CA PRO A 118 6.25 12.35 -7.99
C PRO A 118 6.46 10.89 -8.40
N ASP A 119 7.36 10.18 -7.72
CA ASP A 119 7.69 8.79 -8.01
C ASP A 119 6.96 7.79 -7.10
N SER A 120 6.21 8.27 -6.10
CA SER A 120 5.63 7.40 -5.06
C SER A 120 4.11 7.38 -5.04
N VAL A 121 3.43 8.44 -5.50
CA VAL A 121 1.97 8.58 -5.37
C VAL A 121 1.26 8.61 -6.72
N ALA A 122 0.02 8.16 -6.76
CA ALA A 122 -0.80 8.19 -7.97
C ALA A 122 -1.46 9.57 -8.20
N ASP A 123 -1.79 10.29 -7.12
CA ASP A 123 -2.42 11.61 -7.14
C ASP A 123 -1.46 12.66 -6.54
N LEU A 124 -0.64 13.26 -7.41
CA LEU A 124 0.37 14.22 -7.01
C LEU A 124 -0.24 15.53 -6.49
N GLU A 125 -1.34 15.99 -7.06
CA GLU A 125 -1.98 17.25 -6.65
C GLU A 125 -2.51 17.13 -5.21
N HIS A 126 -3.24 16.05 -4.93
CA HIS A 126 -3.72 15.76 -3.58
C HIS A 126 -2.56 15.60 -2.59
N ALA A 127 -1.51 14.87 -2.98
CA ALA A 127 -0.35 14.64 -2.12
C ALA A 127 0.35 15.95 -1.72
N LEU A 128 0.59 16.85 -2.68
CA LEU A 128 1.23 18.14 -2.41
C LEU A 128 0.37 19.03 -1.50
N ALA A 129 -0.94 19.06 -1.72
CA ALA A 129 -1.87 19.81 -0.87
C ALA A 129 -1.88 19.26 0.58
N TYR A 130 -1.87 17.94 0.73
CA TYR A 130 -1.88 17.29 2.03
C TYR A 130 -0.56 17.51 2.79
N ILE A 131 0.59 17.42 2.12
CA ILE A 131 1.90 17.69 2.74
C ILE A 131 1.94 19.12 3.31
N GLU A 132 1.45 20.10 2.54
CA GLU A 132 1.40 21.50 2.98
C GLU A 132 0.49 21.68 4.20
N GLN A 133 -0.70 21.08 4.17
CA GLN A 133 -1.63 21.09 5.29
C GLN A 133 -0.97 20.54 6.56
N ARG A 134 -0.35 19.36 6.49
CA ARG A 134 0.26 18.71 7.66
C ARG A 134 1.48 19.47 8.18
N ARG A 135 2.28 20.08 7.29
CA ARG A 135 3.36 20.98 7.71
C ARG A 135 2.82 22.12 8.56
N ALA A 136 1.79 22.82 8.07
CA ALA A 136 1.21 23.96 8.76
C ALA A 136 0.61 23.58 10.13
N GLU A 137 -0.06 22.42 10.21
CA GLU A 137 -0.61 21.90 11.47
C GLU A 137 0.49 21.59 12.50
N VAL A 138 1.55 20.90 12.11
CA VAL A 138 2.67 20.57 13.02
C VAL A 138 3.42 21.82 13.49
N GLU A 139 3.56 22.83 12.63
CA GLU A 139 4.16 24.12 13.00
C GLU A 139 3.28 24.91 13.97
N ALA A 140 1.95 24.91 13.77
CA ALA A 140 0.99 25.56 14.66
C ALA A 140 0.96 24.90 16.05
N ASP A 141 1.07 23.58 16.12
CA ASP A 141 1.09 22.82 17.38
C ASP A 141 2.44 22.84 18.11
N GLY A 142 3.43 23.56 17.56
CA GLY A 142 4.77 23.69 18.16
C GLY A 142 5.53 22.37 18.24
N GLY A 143 5.21 21.40 17.38
CA GLY A 143 5.84 20.08 17.35
C GLY A 143 5.49 19.18 18.54
N LYS A 144 4.41 19.46 19.29
CA LYS A 144 3.84 18.46 20.21
C LYS A 144 3.11 17.40 19.39
N GLY A 145 3.80 16.30 19.09
CA GLY A 145 3.17 15.13 18.47
C GLY A 145 1.93 14.68 19.26
N PRO A 146 0.96 14.01 18.62
CA PRO A 146 -0.21 13.51 19.30
C PRO A 146 0.20 12.65 20.49
N GLU A 147 -0.40 12.94 21.64
CA GLU A 147 -0.24 12.17 22.87
C GLU A 147 -0.59 10.70 22.56
N PRO A 148 0.28 9.72 22.88
CA PRO A 148 0.03 8.33 22.54
C PRO A 148 -1.28 7.90 23.20
N GLU A 149 -2.28 7.53 22.39
CA GLU A 149 -3.48 6.88 22.89
C GLU A 149 -3.04 5.67 23.72
N ALA A 150 -3.39 5.70 25.01
CA ALA A 150 -3.14 4.61 25.92
C ALA A 150 -3.73 3.33 25.31
N GLN A 151 -2.87 2.38 24.95
CA GLN A 151 -3.28 1.03 24.59
C GLN A 151 -4.16 0.51 25.72
N ALA A 152 -5.45 0.40 25.47
CA ALA A 152 -6.34 -0.35 26.33
C ALA A 152 -5.82 -1.78 26.33
N GLU A 153 -5.24 -2.19 27.47
CA GLU A 153 -4.84 -3.56 27.76
C GLU A 153 -6.06 -4.46 27.51
N THR A 154 -6.10 -5.10 26.34
CA THR A 154 -7.04 -6.16 26.05
C THR A 154 -6.58 -7.37 26.87
N SER A 155 -7.07 -7.42 28.11
CA SER A 155 -7.04 -8.61 28.95
C SER A 155 -7.60 -9.78 28.16
N ALA A 156 -6.73 -10.68 27.71
CA ALA A 156 -7.11 -11.92 27.08
C ALA A 156 -7.93 -12.77 28.07
N PRO A 157 -9.10 -13.34 27.68
CA PRO A 157 -9.82 -14.26 28.55
C PRO A 157 -9.04 -15.57 28.67
N ALA A 158 -8.89 -16.05 29.91
CA ALA A 158 -8.19 -17.27 30.25
C ALA A 158 -8.70 -18.48 29.45
N ARG A 159 -7.78 -19.15 28.73
CA ARG A 159 -8.02 -20.48 28.13
C ARG A 159 -8.31 -21.48 29.25
N LYS A 160 -9.55 -21.98 29.32
CA LYS A 160 -9.87 -23.19 30.09
C LYS A 160 -9.24 -24.39 29.38
N THR A 161 -8.21 -24.96 29.97
CA THR A 161 -7.64 -26.26 29.59
C THR A 161 -8.64 -27.37 29.92
N SER A 162 -9.30 -27.93 28.92
CA SER A 162 -10.01 -29.21 29.08
C SER A 162 -9.00 -30.35 28.96
N ALA A 163 -8.63 -30.92 30.11
CA ALA A 163 -7.85 -32.16 30.18
C ALA A 163 -8.68 -33.32 29.61
N LYS A 164 -8.14 -33.96 28.56
CA LYS A 164 -8.65 -35.20 27.99
C LYS A 164 -8.36 -36.33 28.99
N ARG A 165 -9.37 -36.81 29.71
CA ARG A 165 -9.27 -37.98 30.58
C ARG A 165 -9.45 -39.23 29.73
N THR A 166 -8.33 -39.88 29.41
CA THR A 166 -8.30 -41.23 28.84
C THR A 166 -8.56 -42.21 29.99
N SER A 167 -9.56 -43.08 29.83
CA SER A 167 -9.70 -44.28 30.66
C SER A 167 -9.86 -45.48 29.74
N GLN A 168 -8.81 -46.29 29.67
CA GLN A 168 -8.91 -47.73 29.38
C GLN A 168 -9.59 -48.39 30.58
N THR A 169 -10.56 -49.27 30.36
CA THR A 169 -10.50 -50.73 30.61
C THR A 169 -11.79 -51.34 30.07
#